data_AF-A0A4Y3WAC2-F1
#
_entry.id   AF-A0A4Y3WAC2-F1
#
_cell.length_a   1.000
_cell.length_b   1.000
_cell.length_c   1.000
_cell.angle_alpha   90.00
_cell.angle_beta   90.00
_cell.angle_gamma   90.00
#
_symmetry.space_group_name_H-M   'P 1'
#
loop_
_entity.id
_entity.type
_entity.pdbx_description
1 polymer ?
#
loop_
_entity_poly.entity_id
_entity_poly.type
_entity_poly.pdbx_seq_one_letter_code
_entity_poly.pdbx_strand_id
1 'polypeptide(L)' 'MIRLVTVASVISTYQKPAVVVDPNDNAQTELWASRLNVSRERLLETISEVGPSLAAVRHRLEKQE' A
#
# COMPACT_ATOMS: atom_id res chain seq x y z
N MET A 1 24.80 5.98 -21.66
CA MET A 1 24.47 4.61 -22.13
C MET A 1 23.16 4.20 -21.51
N ILE A 2 22.11 3.99 -22.30
CA ILE A 2 20.84 3.45 -21.81
C ILE A 2 20.94 1.93 -21.80
N ARG A 3 20.67 1.31 -20.65
CA ARG A 3 20.77 -0.14 -20.47
C ARG A 3 19.39 -0.74 -20.66
N LEU A 4 19.17 -1.42 -21.78
CA LEU A 4 17.94 -2.17 -22.04
C LEU A 4 17.89 -3.37 -21.09
N VAL A 5 16.94 -3.33 -20.16
CA VAL A 5 16.64 -4.42 -19.24
C VAL A 5 15.38 -5.13 -19.70
N THR A 6 15.37 -6.46 -19.60
CA THR A 6 14.24 -7.29 -19.99
C THR A 6 13.04 -6.95 -19.13
N VAL A 7 11.86 -6.72 -19.74
CA VAL A 7 10.61 -6.40 -19.02
C VAL A 7 10.29 -7.45 -17.95
N ALA A 8 10.61 -8.72 -18.21
CA ALA A 8 10.47 -9.81 -17.24
C ALA A 8 11.27 -9.58 -15.94
N SER A 9 12.47 -9.00 -16.02
CA SER A 9 13.27 -8.66 -14.83
C SER A 9 12.66 -7.51 -14.03
N VAL A 10 12.03 -6.55 -14.70
CA VAL A 10 11.28 -5.46 -14.04
C VAL A 10 10.04 -6.02 -13.35
N ILE A 11 9.30 -6.91 -14.01
CA ILE A 11 8.08 -7.54 -13.46
C ILE A 11 8.40 -8.50 -12.31
N SER A 12 9.51 -9.26 -12.36
CA SER A 12 9.90 -10.10 -11.21
C SER A 12 10.26 -9.30 -9.96
N THR A 13 10.67 -8.03 -10.13
CA THR A 13 10.91 -7.13 -9.00
C THR A 13 9.60 -6.59 -8.40
N TYR A 14 8.48 -6.72 -9.11
CA TYR A 14 7.15 -6.41 -8.60
C TYR A 14 6.66 -7.53 -7.67
N GLN A 15 7.15 -7.54 -6.43
CA GLN A 15 6.43 -8.23 -5.36
C GLN A 15 5.12 -7.49 -5.12
N LYS A 16 4.00 -8.17 -5.36
CA LYS A 16 2.68 -7.67 -4.98
C LYS A 16 2.70 -7.52 -3.45
N PRO A 17 2.62 -6.29 -2.90
CA PRO A 17 2.60 -6.11 -1.47
C PRO A 17 1.40 -6.82 -0.87
N ALA A 18 1.56 -7.35 0.33
CA ALA A 18 0.52 -8.09 1.01
C ALA A 18 -0.76 -7.24 1.11
N VAL A 19 -1.90 -7.92 0.89
CA VAL A 19 -3.24 -7.31 0.76
C VAL A 19 -3.81 -6.90 2.13
N VAL A 20 -3.18 -7.34 3.21
CA VAL A 20 -3.52 -7.00 4.59
C VAL A 20 -2.39 -6.10 5.10
N VAL A 21 -2.70 -4.89 5.58
CA VAL A 21 -1.69 -4.03 6.23
C VAL A 21 -1.53 -4.53 7.66
N ASP A 22 -0.34 -5.00 8.00
CA ASP A 22 -0.01 -5.24 9.40
C ASP A 22 0.37 -3.92 10.06
N PRO A 23 -0.37 -3.46 11.09
CA PRO A 23 -0.08 -2.18 11.76
C PRO A 23 1.24 -2.18 12.54
N ASN A 24 1.87 -3.34 12.77
CA ASN A 24 3.20 -3.45 13.37
C ASN A 24 4.31 -3.43 12.31
N ASP A 25 3.98 -3.64 11.03
CA ASP A 25 4.95 -3.55 9.93
C ASP A 25 5.05 -2.11 9.41
N ASN A 26 6.01 -1.39 9.96
CA ASN A 26 6.29 0.00 9.59
C ASN A 26 6.64 0.17 8.12
N ALA A 27 7.33 -0.79 7.49
CA ALA A 27 7.73 -0.70 6.10
C ALA A 27 6.52 -0.88 5.17
N GLN A 28 5.65 -1.82 5.50
CA GLN A 28 4.40 -2.06 4.78
C GLN A 28 3.43 -0.89 4.91
N THR A 29 3.34 -0.31 6.11
CA THR A 29 2.50 0.86 6.40
C THR A 29 2.94 2.08 5.58
N GLU A 30 4.25 2.39 5.51
CA GLU A 30 4.76 3.50 4.67
C GLU A 30 4.50 3.26 3.19
N LEU A 31 4.69 2.02 2.72
CA LEU A 31 4.48 1.66 1.34
C LEU A 31 3.01 1.87 0.93
N TRP A 32 2.07 1.47 1.79
CA TRP A 32 0.63 1.67 1.53
C TRP A 32 0.19 3.12 1.70
N ALA A 33 0.72 3.85 2.68
CA ALA A 33 0.49 5.29 2.83
C ALA A 33 0.91 6.05 1.55
N SER A 34 2.10 5.76 1.03
CA SER A 34 2.59 6.34 -0.23
C SER A 34 1.71 5.95 -1.43
N ARG A 35 1.29 4.68 -1.55
CA ARG A 35 0.44 4.22 -2.67
C ARG A 35 -0.97 4.78 -2.65
N LEU A 36 -1.55 4.96 -1.47
CA LEU A 36 -2.88 5.52 -1.29
C LEU A 36 -2.86 7.06 -1.21
N ASN A 37 -1.67 7.67 -1.29
CA ASN A 37 -1.45 9.11 -1.19
C ASN A 37 -2.06 9.72 0.10
N VAL A 38 -1.93 9.00 1.22
CA VAL A 38 -2.41 9.42 2.54
C VAL A 38 -1.29 9.41 3.57
N SER A 39 -1.43 10.20 4.63
CA SER A 39 -0.50 10.15 5.76
C SER A 39 -0.57 8.80 6.48
N ARG A 40 0.56 8.34 7.03
CA ARG A 40 0.64 7.13 7.88
C ARG A 40 -0.43 7.13 8.98
N GLU A 41 -0.60 8.25 9.67
CA GLU A 41 -1.56 8.41 10.76
C GLU A 41 -3.00 8.17 10.28
N ARG A 42 -3.35 8.72 9.11
CA ARG A 42 -4.67 8.54 8.48
C ARG A 42 -4.90 7.09 8.06
N LEU A 43 -3.85 6.44 7.55
CA LEU A 43 -3.90 5.02 7.20
C LEU A 43 -4.19 4.15 8.45
N LEU A 44 -3.45 4.37 9.54
CA LEU A 44 -3.60 3.63 10.80
C LEU A 44 -4.96 3.88 11.47
N GLU A 45 -5.44 5.13 11.46
CA GLU A 45 -6.78 5.49 11.92
C GLU A 45 -7.85 4.71 11.13
N THR A 46 -7.75 4.71 9.80
CA THR A 46 -8.69 4.00 8.94
C THR A 46 -8.63 2.49 9.18
N ILE A 47 -7.43 1.91 9.33
CA ILE A 47 -7.23 0.50 9.67
C ILE A 47 -7.87 0.16 11.02
N SER A 48 -7.82 1.05 12.01
CA SER A 48 -8.49 0.87 13.31
C SER A 48 -10.02 0.85 13.17
N GLU A 49 -10.57 1.66 12.25
CA GLU A 49 -12.02 1.76 12.02
C GLU A 49 -12.60 0.60 11.19
N VAL A 50 -11.92 0.18 10.11
CA VAL A 50 -12.44 -0.80 9.14
C VAL A 50 -11.70 -2.15 9.15
N GLY A 51 -10.65 -2.26 9.97
CA GLY A 51 -9.77 -3.42 10.05
C GLY A 51 -8.59 -3.37 9.08
N PRO A 52 -7.66 -4.35 9.18
CA PRO A 52 -6.40 -4.37 8.42
C PRO A 52 -6.55 -4.71 6.93
N SER A 53 -7.80 -4.87 6.45
CA SER A 53 -8.08 -5.19 5.06
C SER A 53 -7.95 -3.95 4.17
N LEU A 54 -7.01 -3.97 3.22
CA LEU A 54 -6.85 -2.84 2.29
C LEU A 54 -8.06 -2.55 1.43
N ALA A 55 -8.84 -3.58 1.09
CA ALA A 55 -10.09 -3.38 0.34
C ALA A 55 -11.06 -2.47 1.11
N ALA A 56 -11.16 -2.67 2.42
CA ALA A 56 -11.99 -1.85 3.30
C ALA A 56 -11.39 -0.45 3.49
N VAL A 57 -10.08 -0.35 3.70
CA VAL A 57 -9.37 0.94 3.83
C VAL A 57 -9.54 1.77 2.56
N ARG A 58 -9.32 1.19 1.37
CA ARG A 58 -9.49 1.87 0.09
C ARG A 58 -10.93 2.32 -0.11
N HIS A 59 -11.90 1.43 0.11
CA HIS A 59 -13.31 1.77 -0.01
C HIS A 59 -13.72 2.91 0.94
N ARG A 60 -13.15 2.94 2.15
CA ARG A 60 -13.40 4.00 3.13
C ARG A 60 -12.82 5.34 2.69
N LEU A 61 -11.60 5.35 2.17
CA LEU A 61 -10.94 6.53 1.62
C LEU A 61 -11.69 7.09 0.39
N GLU A 62 -12.10 6.23 -0.53
CA GLU A 62 -12.90 6.59 -1.72
C GLU A 62 -14.26 7.22 -1.36
N LYS A 63 -14.81 6.89 -0.19
CA LYS A 63 -16.08 7.43 0.31
C LYS A 63 -15.92 8.77 1.06
N GLN A 64 -14.69 9.18 1.34
CA GLN A 64 -14.38 10.41 2.07
C GLN A 64 -13.96 11.58 1.15
N GLU A 65 -13.69 11.30 -0.13
CA GLU A 65 -13.73 12.28 -1.23
C GLU A 65 -15.18 12.54 -1.66
#